data_AF-I4LU83-F1
#
_entry.id   AF-I4LU83-F1
#
_cell.length_a   1.000
_cell.length_b   1.000
_cell.length_c   1.000
_cell.angle_alpha   90.00
_cell.angle_beta   90.00
_cell.angle_gamma   90.00
#
_symmetry.space_group_name_H-M   'P 1'
#
loop_
_entity.id
_entity.type
_entity.pdbx_description
1 polymer ?
#
loop_
_entity_poly.entity_id
_entity_poly.type
_entity_poly.pdbx_seq_one_letter_code
_entity_poly.pdbx_strand_id
1 'polypeptide(L)'
;DDTTTPDEKIKDLGKLNLSDAAKKKLAAHYVYEAKLALDEADNNLAEKKADYAAKRKTLLDTMTELAARKAAAEKANQDLTDFLASGENNSAKETALRDALNRAHAHEQRAFDAEQKAEAEFNAARDAAFAAVAAYNKALAEYKDAYNDAVRLGVNPAALPPVVTSDPLAADFPAVPGTKQIYADALNGKFGPAAQASAKKTEAAKAQAAAPAAAG
;
A
#
# COMPACT_ATOMS: atom_id res chain seq x y z
N ASP A 1 -22.95 19.90 8.39
CA ASP A 1 -21.63 19.43 8.85
C ASP A 1 -20.83 20.60 9.38
N ASP A 2 -20.61 20.59 10.69
CA ASP A 2 -19.71 21.51 11.36
C ASP A 2 -18.27 21.04 11.11
N THR A 3 -17.51 21.80 10.34
CA THR A 3 -16.15 21.46 9.90
C THR A 3 -15.07 21.91 10.86
N THR A 4 -15.42 22.53 12.00
CA THR A 4 -14.43 22.98 12.98
C THR A 4 -13.76 21.82 13.69
N THR A 5 -12.43 21.89 13.82
CA THR A 5 -11.65 20.86 14.52
C THR A 5 -11.86 20.95 16.04
N PRO A 6 -11.62 19.87 16.79
CA PRO A 6 -11.79 19.88 18.25
C PRO A 6 -10.98 20.98 18.96
N ASP A 7 -9.77 21.31 18.49
CA ASP A 7 -8.97 22.40 19.06
C ASP A 7 -9.57 23.78 18.77
N GLU A 8 -10.10 24.02 17.56
CA GLU A 8 -10.82 25.25 17.21
C GLU A 8 -12.05 25.43 18.09
N LYS A 9 -12.82 24.35 18.30
CA LYS A 9 -13.97 24.35 19.19
C LYS A 9 -13.60 24.71 20.63
N ILE A 10 -12.45 24.22 21.12
CA ILE A 10 -11.94 24.56 22.45
C ILE A 10 -11.53 26.05 22.53
N LYS A 11 -10.84 26.57 21.51
CA LYS A 11 -10.46 28.00 21.45
C LYS A 11 -11.69 28.91 21.45
N ASP A 12 -12.75 28.50 20.77
CA ASP A 12 -13.99 29.26 20.66
C ASP A 12 -14.84 29.25 21.94
N LEU A 13 -14.59 28.34 22.90
CA LEU A 13 -15.24 28.36 24.21
C LEU A 13 -15.05 29.70 24.95
N GLY A 14 -13.93 30.37 24.72
CA GLY A 14 -13.65 31.70 25.30
C GLY A 14 -14.68 32.76 24.88
N LYS A 15 -15.29 32.59 23.71
CA LYS A 15 -16.26 33.53 23.11
C LYS A 15 -17.70 33.28 23.59
N LEU A 16 -17.96 32.15 24.25
CA LEU A 16 -19.29 31.76 24.71
C LEU A 16 -19.59 32.32 26.11
N ASN A 17 -20.84 32.76 26.32
CA ASN A 17 -21.34 33.19 27.63
C ASN A 17 -21.76 31.97 28.48
N LEU A 18 -20.77 31.16 28.85
CA LEU A 18 -20.91 29.96 29.68
C LEU A 18 -20.10 30.12 30.97
N SER A 19 -20.51 29.41 32.03
CA SER A 19 -19.70 29.33 33.26
C SER A 19 -18.37 28.61 33.00
N ASP A 20 -17.34 28.93 33.78
CA ASP A 20 -16.02 28.28 33.67
C ASP A 20 -16.12 26.76 33.84
N ALA A 21 -16.99 26.30 34.74
CA ALA A 21 -17.25 24.88 34.94
C ALA A 21 -17.86 24.23 33.69
N ALA A 22 -18.77 24.92 32.99
CA ALA A 22 -19.35 24.44 31.74
C ALA A 22 -18.32 24.42 30.61
N LYS A 23 -17.49 25.47 30.47
CA LYS A 23 -16.39 25.54 29.49
C LYS A 23 -15.39 24.39 29.69
N LYS A 24 -14.98 24.12 30.93
CA LYS A 24 -14.07 23.01 31.25
C LYS A 24 -14.64 21.64 30.91
N LYS A 25 -15.94 21.40 31.18
CA LYS A 25 -16.61 20.15 30.80
C LYS A 25 -16.63 19.97 29.28
N LEU A 26 -16.96 21.04 28.55
CA LEU A 26 -17.02 21.00 27.09
C LEU A 26 -15.62 20.87 26.45
N ALA A 27 -14.60 21.50 27.04
CA ALA A 27 -13.21 21.30 26.63
C ALA A 27 -12.76 19.85 26.83
N ALA A 28 -13.06 19.23 27.99
CA ALA A 28 -12.78 17.83 28.22
C ALA A 28 -13.48 16.93 27.19
N HIS A 29 -14.75 17.20 26.90
CA HIS A 29 -15.51 16.48 25.86
C HIS A 29 -14.82 16.51 24.50
N TYR A 30 -14.39 17.69 24.03
CA TYR A 30 -13.68 17.81 22.75
C TYR A 30 -12.34 17.07 22.74
N VAL A 31 -11.64 16.96 23.87
CA VAL A 31 -10.44 16.10 23.98
C VAL A 31 -10.78 14.61 23.82
N TYR A 32 -11.90 14.14 24.42
CA TYR A 32 -12.36 12.76 24.23
C TYR A 32 -12.79 12.49 22.78
N GLU A 33 -13.44 13.44 22.11
CA GLU A 33 -13.76 13.33 20.68
C GLU A 33 -12.49 13.23 19.82
N ALA A 34 -11.49 14.08 20.06
CA ALA A 34 -10.22 14.02 19.35
C ALA A 34 -9.47 12.70 19.61
N LYS A 35 -9.56 12.17 20.84
CA LYS A 35 -9.00 10.85 21.17
C LYS A 35 -9.70 9.71 20.43
N LEU A 36 -11.02 9.76 20.30
CA LEU A 36 -11.78 8.77 19.55
C LEU A 36 -11.37 8.77 18.07
N ALA A 37 -11.25 9.96 17.46
CA ALA A 37 -10.78 10.10 16.09
C ALA A 37 -9.34 9.56 15.91
N LEU A 38 -8.46 9.77 16.89
CA LEU A 38 -7.12 9.18 16.88
C LEU A 38 -7.16 7.65 16.95
N ASP A 39 -8.01 7.07 17.80
CA ASP A 39 -8.15 5.61 17.91
C ASP A 39 -8.75 4.98 16.64
N GLU A 40 -9.71 5.65 16.01
CA GLU A 40 -10.24 5.24 14.69
C GLU A 40 -9.15 5.30 13.61
N ALA A 41 -8.33 6.36 13.61
CA ALA A 41 -7.23 6.49 12.66
C ALA A 41 -6.14 5.42 12.89
N ASP A 42 -5.86 5.06 14.14
CA ASP A 42 -4.91 4.00 14.49
C ASP A 42 -5.40 2.62 14.05
N ASN A 43 -6.68 2.31 14.30
CA ASN A 43 -7.30 1.08 13.82
C ASN A 43 -7.27 0.97 12.29
N ASN A 44 -7.61 2.05 11.59
CA ASN A 44 -7.53 2.10 10.13
C ASN A 44 -6.08 1.94 9.64
N LEU A 45 -5.11 2.58 10.30
CA LEU A 45 -3.69 2.43 9.99
C LEU A 45 -3.24 0.96 10.12
N ALA A 46 -3.62 0.28 11.20
CA ALA A 46 -3.31 -1.12 11.42
C ALA A 46 -3.90 -2.00 10.29
N GLU A 47 -5.16 -1.78 9.91
CA GLU A 47 -5.81 -2.49 8.81
C GLU A 47 -5.08 -2.29 7.48
N LYS A 48 -4.77 -1.04 7.10
CA LYS A 48 -4.11 -0.76 5.81
C LYS A 48 -2.68 -1.26 5.75
N LYS A 49 -1.95 -1.25 6.87
CA LYS A 49 -0.62 -1.88 6.96
C LYS A 49 -0.71 -3.40 6.75
N ALA A 50 -1.71 -4.06 7.32
CA ALA A 50 -1.92 -5.50 7.16
C ALA A 50 -2.27 -5.86 5.70
N ASP A 51 -3.18 -5.11 5.06
CA ASP A 51 -3.53 -5.32 3.65
C ASP A 51 -2.32 -5.10 2.73
N TYR A 52 -1.56 -4.03 2.93
CA TYR A 52 -0.31 -3.78 2.20
C TYR A 52 0.67 -4.96 2.27
N ALA A 53 0.88 -5.51 3.47
CA ALA A 53 1.76 -6.66 3.67
C ALA A 53 1.25 -7.91 2.94
N ALA A 54 -0.07 -8.16 2.98
CA ALA A 54 -0.71 -9.26 2.28
C ALA A 54 -0.58 -9.12 0.75
N LYS A 55 -0.86 -7.94 0.19
CA LYS A 55 -0.75 -7.67 -1.26
C LYS A 55 0.69 -7.77 -1.75
N ARG A 56 1.67 -7.36 -0.94
CA ARG A 56 3.09 -7.56 -1.25
C ARG A 56 3.42 -9.05 -1.40
N LYS A 57 2.93 -9.90 -0.47
CA LYS A 57 3.15 -11.34 -0.56
C LYS A 57 2.53 -11.92 -1.83
N THR A 58 1.29 -11.54 -2.13
CA THR A 58 0.60 -11.98 -3.36
C THR A 58 1.39 -11.61 -4.62
N LEU A 59 1.91 -10.37 -4.71
CA LEU A 59 2.74 -9.95 -5.83
C LEU A 59 3.97 -10.85 -5.99
N LEU A 60 4.70 -11.12 -4.90
CA LEU A 60 5.87 -11.99 -4.93
C LEU A 60 5.53 -13.42 -5.41
N ASP A 61 4.41 -13.97 -4.93
CA ASP A 61 3.95 -15.30 -5.33
C ASP A 61 3.62 -15.33 -6.84
N THR A 62 2.92 -14.30 -7.35
CA THR A 62 2.57 -14.20 -8.78
C THR A 62 3.78 -13.99 -9.68
N MET A 63 4.79 -13.23 -9.24
CA MET A 63 6.04 -13.07 -9.98
C MET A 63 6.82 -14.39 -10.08
N THR A 64 6.82 -15.17 -9.01
CA THR A 64 7.45 -16.50 -8.97
C THR A 64 6.74 -17.47 -9.93
N GLU A 65 5.41 -17.49 -9.91
CA GLU A 65 4.61 -18.31 -10.84
C GLU A 65 4.84 -17.89 -12.30
N LEU A 66 4.86 -16.59 -12.61
CA LEU A 66 5.14 -16.10 -13.96
C LEU A 66 6.52 -16.55 -14.46
N ALA A 67 7.55 -16.48 -13.60
CA ALA A 67 8.88 -16.97 -13.94
C ALA A 67 8.88 -18.48 -14.26
N ALA A 68 8.16 -19.28 -13.46
CA ALA A 68 8.02 -20.71 -13.69
C ALA A 68 7.29 -21.02 -15.01
N ARG A 69 6.23 -20.26 -15.35
CA ARG A 69 5.49 -20.47 -16.61
C ARG A 69 6.30 -20.06 -17.85
N LYS A 70 7.14 -19.03 -17.74
CA LYS A 70 8.10 -18.67 -18.79
C LYS A 70 9.11 -19.76 -19.06
N ALA A 71 9.72 -20.30 -18.01
CA ALA A 71 10.65 -21.43 -18.15
C ALA A 71 9.98 -22.66 -18.78
N ALA A 72 8.72 -22.94 -18.43
CA ALA A 72 7.95 -24.03 -19.04
C ALA A 72 7.65 -23.78 -20.53
N ALA A 73 7.30 -22.55 -20.92
CA ALA A 73 7.06 -22.18 -22.32
C ALA A 73 8.36 -22.25 -23.15
N GLU A 74 9.48 -21.77 -22.60
CA GLU A 74 10.79 -21.87 -23.23
C GLU A 74 11.20 -23.33 -23.44
N LYS A 75 11.02 -24.18 -22.42
CA LYS A 75 11.28 -25.62 -22.55
C LYS A 75 10.38 -26.27 -23.61
N ALA A 76 9.08 -25.98 -23.61
CA ALA A 76 8.17 -26.55 -24.61
C ALA A 76 8.55 -26.12 -26.04
N ASN A 77 9.01 -24.89 -26.21
CA ASN A 77 9.50 -24.39 -27.49
C ASN A 77 10.80 -25.09 -27.91
N GLN A 78 11.72 -25.33 -26.96
CA GLN A 78 12.95 -26.07 -27.19
C GLN A 78 12.65 -27.53 -27.58
N ASP A 79 11.77 -28.22 -26.85
CA ASP A 79 11.37 -29.60 -27.14
C ASP A 79 10.78 -29.72 -28.57
N LEU A 80 9.97 -28.75 -29.01
CA LEU A 80 9.45 -28.70 -30.38
C LEU A 80 10.56 -28.43 -31.40
N THR A 81 11.46 -27.48 -31.12
CA THR A 81 12.57 -27.12 -32.01
C THR A 81 13.52 -28.30 -32.21
N ASP A 82 13.89 -28.98 -31.13
CA ASP A 82 14.77 -30.15 -31.14
C ASP A 82 14.11 -31.32 -31.91
N PHE A 83 12.80 -31.53 -31.73
CA PHE A 83 12.06 -32.52 -32.51
C PHE A 83 12.09 -32.20 -34.01
N LEU A 84 11.80 -30.96 -34.41
CA LEU A 84 11.83 -30.55 -35.82
C LEU A 84 13.25 -30.66 -36.42
N ALA A 85 14.28 -30.34 -35.64
CA ALA A 85 15.67 -30.45 -36.06
C ALA A 85 16.16 -31.91 -36.18
N SER A 86 15.54 -32.85 -35.46
CA SER A 86 15.92 -34.26 -35.49
C SER A 86 15.65 -34.95 -36.84
N GLY A 87 14.77 -34.39 -37.67
CA GLY A 87 14.30 -35.01 -38.91
C GLY A 87 13.40 -36.23 -38.70
N GLU A 88 12.95 -36.51 -37.48
CA GLU A 88 11.99 -37.58 -37.18
C GLU A 88 10.66 -37.33 -37.90
N ASN A 89 10.23 -38.28 -38.75
CA ASN A 89 8.94 -38.20 -39.45
C ASN A 89 7.82 -38.82 -38.62
N ASN A 90 7.38 -38.08 -37.59
CA ASN A 90 6.32 -38.51 -36.67
C ASN A 90 5.30 -37.40 -36.41
N SER A 91 4.28 -37.33 -37.27
CA SER A 91 3.28 -36.25 -37.26
C SER A 91 2.48 -36.17 -35.95
N ALA A 92 2.15 -37.30 -35.33
CA ALA A 92 1.41 -37.34 -34.08
C ALA A 92 2.20 -36.69 -32.93
N LYS A 93 3.51 -36.97 -32.88
CA LYS A 93 4.42 -36.36 -31.90
C LYS A 93 4.61 -34.87 -32.15
N GLU A 94 4.74 -34.46 -33.42
CA GLU A 94 4.79 -33.03 -33.78
C GLU A 94 3.54 -32.28 -33.28
N THR A 95 2.35 -32.79 -33.56
CA THR A 95 1.09 -32.20 -33.12
C THR A 95 1.04 -32.09 -31.59
N ALA A 96 1.42 -33.16 -30.87
CA ALA A 96 1.43 -33.15 -29.41
C ALA A 96 2.38 -32.09 -28.82
N LEU A 97 3.54 -31.87 -29.44
CA LEU A 97 4.51 -30.84 -29.03
C LEU A 97 4.00 -29.43 -29.31
N ARG A 98 3.37 -29.20 -30.47
CA ARG A 98 2.72 -27.91 -30.79
C ARG A 98 1.60 -27.60 -29.81
N ASP A 99 0.78 -28.59 -29.46
CA ASP A 99 -0.28 -28.43 -28.46
C ASP A 99 0.28 -28.15 -27.06
N ALA A 100 1.40 -28.80 -26.69
CA ALA A 100 2.09 -28.54 -25.44
C ALA A 100 2.61 -27.10 -25.37
N LEU A 101 3.23 -26.61 -26.45
CA LEU A 101 3.68 -25.22 -26.56
C LEU A 101 2.51 -24.22 -26.45
N ASN A 102 1.41 -24.47 -27.16
CA ASN A 102 0.21 -23.62 -27.09
C ASN A 102 -0.36 -23.55 -25.67
N ARG A 103 -0.44 -24.69 -24.96
CA ARG A 103 -0.87 -24.72 -23.55
C ARG A 103 0.11 -23.98 -22.65
N ALA A 104 1.41 -24.11 -22.87
CA ALA A 104 2.43 -23.42 -22.08
C ALA A 104 2.31 -21.90 -22.21
N HIS A 105 2.14 -21.38 -23.44
CA HIS A 105 1.88 -19.96 -23.68
C HIS A 105 0.57 -19.46 -23.06
N ALA A 106 -0.50 -20.26 -23.11
CA ALA A 106 -1.75 -19.90 -22.43
C ALA A 106 -1.57 -19.78 -20.91
N HIS A 107 -0.80 -20.67 -20.29
CA HIS A 107 -0.48 -20.58 -18.87
C HIS A 107 0.44 -19.42 -18.52
N GLU A 108 1.40 -19.11 -19.39
CA GLU A 108 2.25 -17.91 -19.28
C GLU A 108 1.41 -16.64 -19.31
N GLN A 109 0.51 -16.50 -20.29
CA GLN A 109 -0.37 -15.33 -20.41
C GLN A 109 -1.25 -15.15 -19.17
N ARG A 110 -1.88 -16.24 -18.70
CA ARG A 110 -2.68 -16.20 -17.46
C ARG A 110 -1.85 -15.77 -16.25
N ALA A 111 -0.61 -16.27 -16.12
CA ALA A 111 0.27 -15.87 -15.01
C ALA A 111 0.70 -14.40 -15.12
N PHE A 112 0.89 -13.90 -16.34
CA PHE A 112 1.17 -12.49 -16.59
C PHE A 112 -0.01 -11.60 -16.19
N ASP A 113 -1.23 -11.94 -16.59
CA ASP A 113 -2.43 -11.18 -16.21
C ASP A 113 -2.66 -11.17 -14.69
N ALA A 114 -2.35 -12.28 -14.01
CA ALA A 114 -2.44 -12.38 -12.56
C ALA A 114 -1.39 -11.50 -11.85
N GLU A 115 -0.17 -11.44 -12.36
CA GLU A 115 0.90 -10.58 -11.84
C GLU A 115 0.56 -9.10 -12.03
N GLN A 116 0.07 -8.71 -13.21
CA GLN A 116 -0.41 -7.36 -13.49
C GLN A 116 -1.49 -6.91 -12.50
N LYS A 117 -2.45 -7.80 -12.21
CA LYS A 117 -3.50 -7.53 -11.23
C LYS A 117 -2.91 -7.38 -9.82
N ALA A 118 -2.01 -8.27 -9.43
CA ALA A 118 -1.36 -8.22 -8.12
C ALA A 118 -0.51 -6.95 -7.94
N GLU A 119 0.16 -6.47 -8.99
CA GLU A 119 0.92 -5.22 -8.98
C GLU A 119 0.01 -4.02 -8.76
N ALA A 120 -1.12 -3.95 -9.47
CA ALA A 120 -2.10 -2.89 -9.30
C ALA A 120 -2.69 -2.87 -7.87
N GLU A 121 -3.07 -4.04 -7.34
CA GLU A 121 -3.60 -4.17 -5.97
C GLU A 121 -2.54 -3.80 -4.92
N PHE A 122 -1.27 -4.19 -5.12
CA PHE A 122 -0.16 -3.81 -4.27
C PHE A 122 0.07 -2.30 -4.24
N ASN A 123 0.07 -1.64 -5.41
CA ASN A 123 0.24 -0.20 -5.50
C ASN A 123 -0.93 0.55 -4.83
N ALA A 124 -2.16 0.10 -5.03
CA ALA A 124 -3.34 0.67 -4.35
C ALA A 124 -3.26 0.52 -2.82
N ALA A 125 -2.88 -0.67 -2.33
CA ALA A 125 -2.73 -0.90 -0.90
C ALA A 125 -1.59 -0.08 -0.27
N ARG A 126 -0.50 0.12 -1.02
CA ARG A 126 0.61 1.00 -0.61
C ARG A 126 0.12 2.44 -0.43
N ASP A 127 -0.59 2.98 -1.42
CA ASP A 127 -1.06 4.36 -1.38
C ASP A 127 -2.11 4.56 -0.29
N ALA A 128 -2.99 3.57 -0.07
CA ALA A 128 -3.94 3.56 1.05
C ALA A 128 -3.24 3.52 2.42
N ALA A 129 -2.16 2.74 2.56
CA ALA A 129 -1.36 2.72 3.79
C ALA A 129 -0.68 4.07 4.04
N PHE A 130 -0.15 4.74 3.02
CA PHE A 130 0.41 6.08 3.15
C PHE A 130 -0.65 7.13 3.52
N ALA A 131 -1.85 7.04 2.93
CA ALA A 131 -2.96 7.91 3.31
C ALA A 131 -3.39 7.70 4.77
N ALA A 132 -3.46 6.44 5.23
CA ALA A 132 -3.78 6.12 6.62
C ALA A 132 -2.73 6.65 7.60
N VAL A 133 -1.44 6.61 7.22
CA VAL A 133 -0.35 7.24 7.98
C VAL A 133 -0.57 8.76 8.12
N ALA A 134 -0.87 9.43 7.01
CA ALA A 134 -1.13 10.87 7.03
C ALA A 134 -2.34 11.21 7.92
N ALA A 135 -3.40 10.42 7.84
CA ALA A 135 -4.61 10.58 8.67
C ALA A 135 -4.31 10.38 10.17
N TYR A 136 -3.57 9.33 10.53
CA TYR A 136 -3.14 9.09 11.91
C TYR A 136 -2.30 10.26 12.45
N ASN A 137 -1.32 10.73 11.69
CA ASN A 137 -0.46 11.84 12.12
C ASN A 137 -1.25 13.14 12.29
N LYS A 138 -2.23 13.40 11.41
CA LYS A 138 -3.14 14.53 11.54
C LYS A 138 -3.99 14.41 12.81
N ALA A 139 -4.63 13.27 13.05
CA ALA A 139 -5.44 13.04 14.24
C ALA A 139 -4.61 13.13 15.54
N LEU A 140 -3.36 12.66 15.52
CA LEU A 140 -2.45 12.77 16.65
C LEU A 140 -2.10 14.22 16.97
N ALA A 141 -1.89 15.06 15.95
CA ALA A 141 -1.65 16.48 16.14
C ALA A 141 -2.89 17.19 16.71
N GLU A 142 -4.07 16.96 16.14
CA GLU A 142 -5.34 17.53 16.62
C GLU A 142 -5.63 17.12 18.07
N TYR A 143 -5.40 15.86 18.42
CA TYR A 143 -5.56 15.39 19.80
C TYR A 143 -4.57 16.06 20.76
N LYS A 144 -3.29 16.22 20.37
CA LYS A 144 -2.29 16.95 21.18
C LYS A 144 -2.68 18.41 21.39
N ASP A 145 -3.16 19.08 20.35
CA ASP A 145 -3.57 20.47 20.43
C ASP A 145 -4.81 20.64 21.31
N ALA A 146 -5.84 19.81 21.12
CA ALA A 146 -7.03 19.81 21.96
C ALA A 146 -6.69 19.54 23.43
N TYR A 147 -5.81 18.55 23.70
CA TYR A 147 -5.34 18.25 25.05
C TYR A 147 -4.66 19.46 25.69
N ASN A 148 -3.71 20.08 24.98
CA ASN A 148 -2.97 21.24 25.48
C ASN A 148 -3.89 22.45 25.73
N ASP A 149 -4.86 22.69 24.87
CA ASP A 149 -5.83 23.78 25.02
C ASP A 149 -6.80 23.55 26.19
N ALA A 150 -7.27 22.32 26.39
CA ALA A 150 -8.07 21.96 27.56
C ALA A 150 -7.29 22.16 28.87
N VAL A 151 -6.01 21.75 28.91
CA VAL A 151 -5.14 21.99 30.07
C VAL A 151 -4.94 23.49 30.31
N ARG A 152 -4.74 24.29 29.25
CA ARG A 152 -4.63 25.76 29.36
C ARG A 152 -5.90 26.41 29.89
N LEU A 153 -7.08 25.85 29.58
CA LEU A 153 -8.37 26.25 30.16
C LEU A 153 -8.58 25.76 31.61
N GLY A 154 -7.59 25.10 32.21
CA GLY A 154 -7.62 24.65 33.60
C GLY A 154 -8.47 23.40 33.82
N VAL A 155 -8.59 22.54 32.80
CA VAL A 155 -9.05 21.15 32.96
C VAL A 155 -7.92 20.35 33.62
N ASN A 156 -8.27 19.52 34.61
CA ASN A 156 -7.29 18.66 35.28
C ASN A 156 -6.75 17.60 34.29
N PRO A 157 -5.44 17.55 34.00
CA PRO A 157 -4.86 16.54 33.11
C PRO A 157 -5.16 15.10 33.53
N ALA A 158 -5.29 14.83 34.83
CA ALA A 158 -5.59 13.48 35.33
C ALA A 158 -7.01 12.98 34.96
N ALA A 159 -7.89 13.87 34.49
CA ALA A 159 -9.24 13.54 34.03
C ALA A 159 -9.33 13.41 32.49
N LEU A 160 -8.24 13.68 31.77
CA LEU A 160 -8.17 13.60 30.31
C LEU A 160 -7.58 12.26 29.87
N PRO A 161 -7.91 11.79 28.65
CA PRO A 161 -7.25 10.63 28.05
C PRO A 161 -5.73 10.84 27.98
N PRO A 162 -4.91 9.78 28.14
CA PRO A 162 -3.46 9.90 28.09
C PRO A 162 -2.95 10.17 26.67
N VAL A 163 -1.99 11.08 26.56
CA VAL A 163 -1.34 11.38 25.28
C VAL A 163 -0.37 10.27 24.93
N VAL A 164 -0.60 9.61 23.79
CA VAL A 164 0.36 8.67 23.22
C VAL A 164 1.50 9.48 22.60
N THR A 165 2.71 9.33 23.14
CA THR A 165 3.92 10.03 22.70
C THR A 165 4.80 9.19 21.78
N SER A 166 4.57 7.89 21.72
CA SER A 166 5.27 6.97 20.82
C SER A 166 4.79 7.14 19.38
N ASP A 167 5.75 7.32 18.47
CA ASP A 167 5.52 7.32 17.04
C ASP A 167 5.36 5.87 16.53
N PRO A 168 4.19 5.44 16.02
CA PRO A 168 4.01 4.11 15.42
C PRO A 168 4.69 3.97 14.05
N LEU A 169 5.47 4.98 13.64
CA LEU A 169 6.42 4.99 12.53
C LEU A 169 7.87 5.08 13.00
N ALA A 170 8.17 4.64 14.23
CA ALA A 170 9.51 4.11 14.54
C ALA A 170 9.96 3.24 13.35
N ALA A 171 11.27 3.27 13.02
CA ALA A 171 11.97 2.89 11.77
C ALA A 171 11.59 1.55 11.07
N ASP A 172 10.62 0.85 11.63
CA ASP A 172 9.98 -0.39 11.35
C ASP A 172 8.93 -0.32 10.24
N PHE A 173 8.65 0.84 9.61
CA PHE A 173 8.03 0.83 8.27
C PHE A 173 9.09 0.29 7.32
N PRO A 174 9.16 -1.03 7.07
CA PRO A 174 10.32 -1.57 6.43
C PRO A 174 10.31 -0.99 5.04
N ALA A 175 11.42 -0.39 4.61
CA ALA A 175 11.78 -0.44 3.20
C ALA A 175 11.85 -1.92 2.88
N VAL A 176 10.71 -2.44 2.45
CA VAL A 176 10.37 -3.84 2.30
C VAL A 176 11.58 -4.54 1.63
N PRO A 177 12.40 -5.29 2.40
CA PRO A 177 13.67 -5.78 1.89
C PRO A 177 13.41 -6.71 0.72
N GLY A 178 14.00 -6.41 -0.43
CA GLY A 178 13.76 -7.14 -1.67
C GLY A 178 12.88 -6.43 -2.70
N THR A 179 12.06 -5.41 -2.39
CA THR A 179 11.29 -4.74 -3.47
C THR A 179 12.16 -3.96 -4.45
N LYS A 180 13.25 -3.34 -3.97
CA LYS A 180 14.25 -2.78 -4.88
C LYS A 180 14.91 -3.86 -5.74
N GLN A 181 15.19 -5.03 -5.16
CA GLN A 181 15.85 -6.13 -5.86
C GLN A 181 14.92 -6.82 -6.85
N ILE A 182 13.67 -7.09 -6.48
CA ILE A 182 12.62 -7.69 -7.30
C ILE A 182 12.28 -6.79 -8.48
N TYR A 183 12.15 -5.48 -8.20
CA TYR A 183 11.92 -4.49 -9.24
C TYR A 183 13.11 -4.35 -10.19
N ALA A 184 14.34 -4.31 -9.66
CA ALA A 184 15.55 -4.31 -10.46
C ALA A 184 15.69 -5.61 -11.28
N ASP A 185 15.38 -6.75 -10.70
CA ASP A 185 15.40 -8.06 -11.35
C ASP A 185 14.36 -8.10 -12.49
N ALA A 186 13.16 -7.54 -12.28
CA ALA A 186 12.14 -7.39 -13.32
C ALA A 186 12.59 -6.45 -14.44
N LEU A 187 13.15 -5.27 -14.11
CA LEU A 187 13.72 -4.33 -15.08
C LEU A 187 14.89 -4.92 -15.87
N ASN A 188 15.68 -5.79 -15.24
CA ASN A 188 16.79 -6.51 -15.88
C ASN A 188 16.31 -7.72 -16.71
N GLY A 189 15.01 -7.93 -16.83
CA GLY A 189 14.45 -9.02 -17.65
C GLY A 189 14.62 -10.41 -17.03
N LYS A 190 15.02 -10.51 -15.76
CA LYS A 190 15.20 -11.79 -15.04
C LYS A 190 13.92 -12.63 -15.01
N PHE A 191 12.77 -11.96 -15.11
CA PHE A 191 11.44 -12.57 -15.16
C PHE A 191 10.80 -12.46 -16.55
N GLY A 192 11.59 -12.20 -17.59
CA GLY A 192 11.19 -12.12 -19.00
C GLY A 192 10.57 -10.78 -19.45
N PRO A 193 10.30 -10.63 -20.77
CA PRO A 193 10.03 -9.33 -21.40
C PRO A 193 8.74 -8.65 -20.91
N ALA A 194 7.71 -9.44 -20.61
CA ALA A 194 6.43 -8.91 -20.16
C ALA A 194 6.52 -8.30 -18.75
N ALA A 195 7.20 -8.98 -17.80
CA ALA A 195 7.45 -8.46 -16.46
C ALA A 195 8.37 -7.22 -16.50
N GLN A 196 9.31 -7.20 -17.44
CA GLN A 196 10.15 -6.04 -17.69
C GLN A 196 9.33 -4.84 -18.22
N ALA A 197 8.37 -5.06 -19.11
CA ALA A 197 7.50 -4.02 -19.64
C ALA A 197 6.57 -3.44 -18.56
N SER A 198 6.07 -4.27 -17.66
CA SER A 198 5.27 -3.87 -16.50
C SER A 198 6.07 -3.05 -15.51
N ALA A 199 7.26 -3.52 -15.13
CA ALA A 199 8.17 -2.77 -14.28
C ALA A 199 8.52 -1.40 -14.89
N LYS A 200 8.76 -1.33 -16.21
CA LYS A 200 8.99 -0.06 -16.94
C LYS A 200 7.77 0.87 -16.91
N LYS A 201 6.54 0.36 -17.03
CA LYS A 201 5.31 1.16 -16.87
C LYS A 201 5.21 1.75 -15.46
N THR A 202 5.55 0.97 -14.45
CA THR A 202 5.57 1.42 -13.05
C THR A 202 6.65 2.50 -12.81
N GLU A 203 7.80 2.45 -13.51
CA GLU A 203 8.81 3.53 -13.46
C GLU A 203 8.25 4.81 -14.07
N ALA A 204 7.59 4.69 -15.23
CA ALA A 204 6.97 5.83 -15.91
C ALA A 204 5.87 6.48 -15.04
N ALA A 205 5.04 5.68 -14.36
CA ALA A 205 4.02 6.17 -13.44
C ALA A 205 4.63 6.81 -12.18
N LYS A 206 5.72 6.25 -11.65
CA LYS A 206 6.43 6.81 -10.50
C LYS A 206 7.15 8.11 -10.84
N ALA A 207 7.69 8.24 -12.06
CA ALA A 207 8.26 9.48 -12.57
C ALA A 207 7.18 10.56 -12.77
N GLN A 208 5.95 10.17 -13.14
CA GLN A 208 4.80 11.09 -13.21
C GLN A 208 4.28 11.50 -11.82
N ALA A 209 4.29 10.60 -10.84
CA ALA A 209 3.87 10.91 -9.47
C ALA A 209 4.94 11.69 -8.65
N ALA A 210 6.22 11.56 -9.02
CA ALA A 210 7.32 12.30 -8.40
C ALA A 210 7.65 13.63 -9.11
N ALA A 211 6.97 13.94 -10.22
CA ALA A 211 7.08 15.26 -10.83
C ALA A 211 6.52 16.30 -9.83
N PRO A 212 7.31 17.30 -9.40
CA PRO A 212 6.73 18.40 -8.65
C PRO A 212 5.63 19.01 -9.51
N ALA A 213 4.51 19.42 -8.89
CA ALA A 213 3.54 20.27 -9.55
C ALA A 213 4.28 21.48 -10.12
N ALA A 214 4.66 21.42 -11.39
CA ALA A 214 5.34 22.50 -12.07
C ALA A 214 4.32 23.61 -12.22
N ALA A 215 4.70 24.78 -11.71
CA ALA A 215 3.92 26.00 -11.66
C ALA A 215 3.12 26.26 -12.95
N GLY A 216 1.85 26.61 -12.76
CA GLY A 216 0.95 27.20 -13.73
C GLY A 216 -0.12 27.98 -13.00
#